data_AF-A0A1V4UG98-F1
#
_entry.id   AF-A0A1V4UG98-F1
#
_cell.length_a   1.000
_cell.length_b   1.000
_cell.length_c   1.000
_cell.angle_alpha   90.00
_cell.angle_beta   90.00
_cell.angle_gamma   90.00
#
_symmetry.space_group_name_H-M   'P 1'
#
loop_
_entity.id
_entity.type
_entity.pdbx_description
1 polymer ?
#
loop_
_entity_poly.entity_id
_entity_poly.type
_entity_poly.pdbx_seq_one_letter_code
_entity_poly.pdbx_strand_id
1 'polypeptide(L)'
;MLIELVRTHRMPLVVIPRSHPGSRRLRYVVSAGEEILLSCTIERGTHPEQHLLCSSEEMGGIRLLGNASGILVSGVPDGVDISVVPTPSLR
;
A
#
# COMPACT_ATOMS: atom_id res chain seq x y z
N MET A 1 3.88 3.32 12.07
CA MET A 1 3.18 2.35 11.21
C MET A 1 3.92 1.02 11.05
N LEU A 2 5.17 0.94 10.57
CA LEU A 2 5.87 -0.36 10.49
C LEU A 2 5.97 -1.05 11.85
N ILE A 3 6.27 -0.29 12.90
CA ILE A 3 6.33 -0.80 14.28
C ILE A 3 4.95 -1.18 14.82
N GLU A 4 3.86 -0.59 14.33
CA GLU A 4 2.48 -0.96 14.70
C GLU A 4 2.12 -2.33 14.13
N LEU A 5 2.49 -2.58 12.87
CA LEU A 5 2.32 -3.88 12.23
C LEU A 5 3.08 -4.99 12.97
N VAL A 6 4.29 -4.70 13.44
CA VAL A 6 5.12 -5.66 14.19
C VAL A 6 4.62 -5.82 15.63
N ARG A 7 4.36 -4.72 16.36
CA ARG A 7 4.04 -4.77 17.80
C ARG A 7 2.58 -5.10 18.09
N THR A 8 1.66 -4.49 17.35
CA THR A 8 0.22 -4.62 17.60
C THR A 8 -0.39 -5.76 16.81
N HIS A 9 -0.07 -5.84 15.52
CA HIS A 9 -0.65 -6.85 14.62
C HIS A 9 0.20 -8.12 14.49
N ARG A 10 1.38 -8.18 15.14
CA ARG A 10 2.33 -9.30 15.10
C ARG A 10 2.67 -9.79 13.68
N MET A 11 2.67 -8.88 12.72
CA MET A 11 3.06 -9.20 11.35
C MET A 11 4.58 -9.37 11.26
N PRO A 12 5.08 -10.45 10.64
CA PRO A 12 6.51 -10.68 10.52
C PRO A 12 7.15 -9.61 9.61
N LEU A 13 8.13 -8.89 10.14
CA LEU A 13 8.95 -7.98 9.35
C LEU A 13 10.08 -8.77 8.69
N VAL A 14 10.05 -8.85 7.36
CA VAL A 14 11.12 -9.45 6.57
C VAL A 14 11.88 -8.34 5.85
N VAL A 15 13.13 -8.13 6.23
CA VAL A 15 14.04 -7.22 5.54
C VAL A 15 14.85 -8.03 4.53
N ILE A 16 14.68 -7.74 3.23
CA ILE A 16 15.40 -8.42 2.15
C ILE A 16 16.34 -7.45 1.42
N PRO A 17 17.52 -7.91 0.97
CA PRO A 17 18.43 -7.12 0.14
C PRO A 17 17.77 -6.62 -1.16
N ARG A 18 18.22 -5.45 -1.66
CA ARG A 18 17.65 -4.81 -2.88
C ARG A 18 17.59 -5.76 -4.09
N SER A 19 18.56 -6.65 -4.26
CA SER A 19 18.66 -7.60 -5.37
C SER A 19 18.11 -9.00 -5.08
N HIS A 20 17.43 -9.20 -3.94
CA HIS A 20 16.94 -10.52 -3.56
C HIS A 20 15.80 -10.99 -4.49
N PRO A 21 15.81 -12.21 -5.06
CA PRO A 21 14.78 -12.69 -5.99
C PRO A 21 13.35 -12.61 -5.46
N GLY A 22 13.19 -12.71 -4.13
CA GLY A 22 11.92 -12.57 -3.42
C GLY A 22 11.36 -11.13 -3.36
N SER A 23 12.14 -10.10 -3.69
CA SER A 23 11.66 -8.70 -3.74
C SER A 23 10.59 -8.48 -4.79
N ARG A 24 10.57 -9.33 -5.83
CA ARG A 24 9.52 -9.35 -6.87
C ARG A 24 8.21 -10.00 -6.40
N ARG A 25 8.17 -10.57 -5.19
CA ARG A 25 7.06 -11.41 -4.66
C ARG A 25 6.44 -10.88 -3.36
N LEU A 26 6.89 -9.75 -2.83
CA LEU A 26 6.29 -9.19 -1.61
C LEU A 26 4.90 -8.64 -1.93
N ARG A 27 3.87 -9.35 -1.44
CA ARG A 27 2.45 -9.03 -1.64
C ARG A 27 1.97 -7.80 -0.86
N TYR A 28 2.80 -7.24 0.02
CA TYR A 28 2.43 -6.13 0.88
C TYR A 28 3.46 -5.01 0.78
N VAL A 29 3.03 -3.90 0.16
CA VAL A 29 3.68 -2.60 0.27
C VAL A 29 2.82 -1.77 1.21
N VAL A 30 3.44 -1.20 2.24
CA VAL A 30 2.73 -0.40 3.24
C VAL A 30 3.22 1.03 3.12
N SER A 31 2.30 1.95 2.84
CA SER A 31 2.55 3.39 2.80
C SER A 31 1.53 4.08 3.71
N ALA A 32 1.96 5.12 4.43
CA ALA A 32 1.14 5.87 5.37
C ALA A 32 1.30 7.36 5.16
N GLY A 33 0.21 7.99 4.77
CA GLY A 33 -0.02 9.41 4.82
C GLY A 33 -1.51 9.66 5.02
N GLU A 34 -1.88 10.92 5.21
CA GLU A 34 -3.30 11.32 5.14
C GLU A 34 -3.90 10.96 3.78
N GLU A 35 -3.06 10.95 2.75
CA GLU A 35 -3.35 10.57 1.38
C GLU A 35 -2.33 9.52 0.88
N ILE A 36 -2.79 8.60 0.05
CA ILE A 36 -1.98 7.69 -0.75
C ILE A 36 -2.35 7.81 -2.23
N LEU A 37 -1.38 8.17 -3.07
CA LEU A 37 -1.50 8.18 -4.54
C LEU A 37 -0.83 6.95 -5.14
N LEU A 38 -1.55 6.22 -6.00
CA LEU A 38 -1.00 5.15 -6.82
C LEU A 38 -0.43 5.73 -8.13
N SER A 39 0.85 5.47 -8.41
CA SER A 39 1.50 5.91 -9.65
C SER A 39 2.48 4.88 -10.20
N CYS A 40 2.50 4.75 -11.52
CA CYS A 40 3.43 3.93 -12.29
C CYS A 40 4.66 4.71 -12.79
N THR A 41 4.65 6.04 -12.71
CA THR A 41 5.73 6.91 -13.22
C THR A 41 6.91 7.03 -12.27
N ILE A 42 6.85 6.35 -11.12
CA ILE A 42 7.90 6.37 -10.12
C ILE A 42 8.88 5.21 -10.25
N GLU A 43 10.16 5.52 -10.02
CA GLU A 43 11.21 4.51 -10.03
C GLU A 43 11.16 3.67 -8.74
N ARG A 44 11.04 2.34 -8.86
CA ARG A 44 10.92 1.41 -7.72
C ARG A 44 12.11 1.54 -6.75
N GLY A 45 11.83 1.72 -5.46
CA GLY A 45 12.84 1.72 -4.41
C GLY A 45 13.59 3.05 -4.22
N THR A 46 13.04 4.15 -4.75
CA THR A 46 13.61 5.51 -4.64
C THR A 46 12.77 6.49 -3.84
N HIS A 47 11.56 6.13 -3.37
CA HIS A 47 10.65 7.12 -2.78
C HIS A 47 10.94 7.40 -1.30
N PRO A 48 11.30 8.64 -0.91
CA PRO A 48 11.40 9.06 0.48
C PRO A 48 10.04 9.46 1.07
N GLU A 49 9.01 9.72 0.25
CA GLU A 49 7.75 10.29 0.71
C GLU A 49 6.66 9.24 0.93
N GLN A 50 5.95 9.36 2.04
CA GLN A 50 5.06 8.32 2.56
C GLN A 50 3.64 8.35 1.98
N HIS A 51 3.37 9.25 1.02
CA HIS A 51 2.05 9.44 0.43
C HIS A 51 1.94 8.79 -0.97
N LEU A 52 2.98 8.12 -1.46
CA LEU A 52 3.04 7.63 -2.83
C LEU A 52 3.36 6.13 -2.87
N LEU A 53 2.59 5.39 -3.66
CA LEU A 53 2.73 3.95 -3.85
C LEU A 53 2.93 3.62 -5.32
N CYS A 54 3.90 2.74 -5.58
CA CYS A 54 4.13 2.21 -6.91
C CYS A 54 3.02 1.22 -7.27
N SER A 55 2.35 1.44 -8.40
CA SER A 55 1.30 0.56 -8.93
C SER A 55 1.61 0.16 -10.37
N SER A 56 0.78 -0.72 -10.93
CA SER A 56 0.73 -0.91 -12.38
C SER A 56 0.06 0.30 -13.05
N GLU A 57 0.22 0.44 -14.36
CA GLU A 57 -0.38 1.55 -15.14
C GLU A 57 -1.91 1.56 -15.03
N GLU A 58 -2.53 0.38 -15.00
CA GLU A 58 -3.99 0.21 -14.92
C GLU A 58 -4.58 0.65 -13.58
N MET A 59 -3.75 0.83 -12.55
CA MET A 59 -4.13 1.32 -11.24
C MET A 59 -3.62 2.75 -10.98
N GLY A 60 -2.95 3.36 -11.95
CA GLY A 60 -2.38 4.70 -11.84
C GLY A 60 -3.48 5.75 -11.66
N GLY A 61 -3.24 6.72 -10.78
CA GLY A 61 -4.16 7.83 -10.51
C GLY A 61 -5.18 7.55 -9.40
N ILE A 62 -5.26 6.33 -8.88
CA ILE A 62 -6.11 6.03 -7.71
C ILE A 62 -5.57 6.77 -6.48
N ARG A 63 -6.45 7.50 -5.79
CA ARG A 63 -6.16 8.21 -4.56
C ARG A 63 -6.97 7.64 -3.39
N LEU A 64 -6.29 7.31 -2.31
CA LEU A 64 -6.86 6.87 -1.04
C LEU A 64 -6.67 7.98 -0.01
N LEU A 65 -7.75 8.58 0.49
CA LEU A 65 -7.70 9.64 1.49
C LEU A 65 -8.36 9.17 2.78
N GLY A 66 -7.62 9.22 3.89
CA GLY A 66 -8.19 8.99 5.22
C GLY A 66 -9.05 10.16 5.65
N ASN A 67 -10.29 9.90 6.10
CA ASN A 67 -11.18 10.90 6.67
C ASN A 67 -11.86 10.36 7.94
N ALA A 68 -12.63 11.21 8.62
CA ALA A 68 -13.31 10.85 9.88
C ALA A 68 -14.26 9.64 9.76
N SER A 69 -14.76 9.36 8.55
CA SER A 69 -15.70 8.27 8.25
C SER A 69 -15.04 7.02 7.66
N GLY A 70 -13.73 7.02 7.40
CA GLY A 70 -13.04 5.89 6.79
C GLY A 70 -12.06 6.31 5.70
N ILE A 71 -12.09 5.61 4.56
CA ILE A 71 -11.20 5.85 3.41
C ILE A 71 -12.04 6.27 2.22
N LEU A 72 -11.78 7.47 1.70
CA LEU A 72 -12.31 7.92 0.42
C LEU A 72 -11.40 7.41 -0.70
N VAL A 73 -11.99 6.70 -1.67
CA VAL A 73 -11.29 6.21 -2.86
C VAL A 73 -11.75 7.02 -4.08
N SER A 74 -10.83 7.57 -4.85
CA SER A 74 -11.12 8.38 -6.03
C SER A 74 -10.12 8.10 -7.16
N GLY A 75 -10.44 8.54 -8.38
CA GLY A 75 -9.60 8.28 -9.56
C GLY A 75 -9.56 6.81 -9.96
N VAL A 76 -10.65 6.07 -9.70
CA VAL A 76 -10.77 4.63 -9.99
C VAL A 76 -11.08 4.45 -11.48
N PRO A 77 -10.22 3.75 -12.24
CA PRO A 77 -10.46 3.47 -13.65
C PRO A 77 -11.66 2.54 -13.88
N ASP A 78 -12.22 2.60 -15.08
CA ASP A 78 -13.31 1.71 -15.48
C ASP A 78 -12.87 0.23 -15.40
N GLY A 79 -13.72 -0.62 -14.84
CA GLY A 79 -13.45 -2.06 -14.71
C GLY A 79 -12.66 -2.47 -13.45
N VAL A 80 -12.39 -1.53 -12.52
CA VAL A 80 -11.80 -1.84 -11.21
C VAL A 80 -12.90 -2.05 -10.16
N ASP A 81 -12.94 -3.24 -9.58
CA ASP A 81 -13.81 -3.55 -8.44
C ASP A 81 -13.14 -3.22 -7.11
N ILE A 82 -13.89 -2.56 -6.22
CA ILE A 82 -13.44 -2.23 -4.87
C ILE A 82 -14.26 -3.02 -3.86
N SER A 83 -13.58 -3.73 -2.97
CA SER A 83 -14.19 -4.43 -1.84
C SER A 83 -13.42 -4.17 -0.55
N VAL A 84 -14.15 -4.15 0.57
CA VAL A 84 -13.57 -4.04 1.90
C VAL A 84 -13.53 -5.43 2.51
N VAL A 85 -12.32 -5.94 2.77
CA VAL A 85 -12.13 -7.20 3.49
C VAL A 85 -11.96 -6.88 4.97
N PRO A 86 -12.87 -7.31 5.86
CA PRO A 86 -12.70 -7.11 7.29
C PRO A 86 -11.46 -7.87 7.77
N THR A 87 -10.72 -7.27 8.72
CA THR A 87 -9.53 -7.91 9.28
C THR A 87 -9.94 -9.22 9.95
N PRO A 88 -9.31 -10.37 9.62
CA PRO A 88 -9.61 -11.62 10.29
C PRO A 88 -9.34 -11.45 11.79
N SER A 89 -10.33 -11.77 12.63
CA SER A 89 -10.09 -11.84 14.06
C SER A 89 -9.09 -12.97 14.30
N LEU A 90 -7.87 -12.61 14.70
CA LEU A 90 -6.87 -13.56 15.18
C LEU A 90 -7.37 -14.09 16.54
N ARG A 91 -8.24 -15.10 16.51
CA ARG A 91 -8.52 -15.94 17.67
C ARG A 91 -7.43 -16.99 17.79
#